data_AF-A0A4P6PLV7-F1
#
_entry.id   AF-A0A4P6PLV7-F1
#
_cell.length_a   1.000
_cell.length_b   1.000
_cell.length_c   1.000
_cell.angle_alpha   90.00
_cell.angle_beta   90.00
_cell.angle_gamma   90.00
#
_symmetry.space_group_name_H-M   'P 1'
#
loop_
_entity.id
_entity.type
_entity.pdbx_description
1 polymer ?
#
loop_
_entity_poly.entity_id
_entity_poly.type
_entity_poly.pdbx_seq_one_letter_code
_entity_poly.pdbx_strand_id
1 'polypeptide(L)'
;MKKTLKKQGFTLVEIMIVVAIIGLLAAIGIPSFQKARANSVKKSMENNARIVIGAAEQWAMETAQPTNATVSASDLVEYIKGGSAALKVGNQTGTIPSSTSLSFYDSGVTNVASGMYTSYGNY
;
A
#
# COMPACT_ATOMS: atom_id res chain seq x y z
N MET A 1 35.37 27.99 45.04
CA MET A 1 34.21 27.22 45.54
C MET A 1 33.48 26.60 44.34
N LYS A 2 33.46 25.27 44.20
CA LYS A 2 32.75 24.55 43.14
C LYS A 2 31.32 24.28 43.61
N LYS A 3 30.31 24.92 43.02
CA LYS A 3 28.89 24.61 43.29
C LYS A 3 28.60 23.22 42.72
N THR A 4 28.36 22.24 43.59
CA THR A 4 27.85 20.92 43.19
C THR A 4 26.38 21.07 42.83
N LEU A 5 26.05 20.90 41.55
CA LEU A 5 24.66 20.86 41.10
C LEU A 5 24.03 19.57 41.61
N LYS A 6 23.01 19.66 42.47
CA LYS A 6 22.24 18.49 42.92
C LYS A 6 21.54 17.90 41.71
N LYS A 7 21.85 16.66 41.35
CA LYS A 7 21.11 15.90 40.35
C LYS A 7 19.72 15.58 40.93
N GLN A 8 18.69 16.29 40.48
CA GLN A 8 17.30 15.89 40.69
C GLN A 8 16.99 14.74 39.73
N GLY A 9 16.66 13.57 40.27
CA GLY A 9 16.17 12.44 39.50
C GLY A 9 14.67 12.54 39.28
N PHE A 10 14.18 11.99 38.17
CA PHE A 10 12.75 11.79 37.93
C PHE A 10 12.15 10.92 39.03
N THR A 11 11.00 11.32 39.54
CA THR A 11 10.23 10.52 40.49
C THR A 11 9.53 9.37 39.77
N LEU A 12 9.35 8.24 40.45
CA LEU A 12 8.64 7.08 39.90
C LEU A 12 7.18 7.45 39.55
N VAL A 13 6.55 8.32 40.35
CA VAL A 13 5.18 8.79 40.14
C VAL A 13 5.04 9.62 38.86
N GLU A 14 6.02 10.47 38.54
CA GLU A 14 6.03 11.22 37.28
C GLU A 14 6.02 10.27 36.08
N ILE A 15 6.82 9.21 36.12
CA ILE A 15 6.86 8.22 35.04
C ILE A 15 5.55 7.42 34.95
N MET A 16 4.91 7.09 36.08
CA MET A 16 3.64 6.37 36.09
C MET A 16 2.52 7.12 35.35
N ILE A 17 2.37 8.42 35.64
CA ILE A 17 1.31 9.24 35.01
C ILE A 17 1.58 9.39 33.51
N VAL A 18 2.85 9.59 33.13
CA VAL A 18 3.23 9.72 31.72
C VAL A 18 2.90 8.46 30.93
N VAL A 19 3.25 7.28 31.46
CA VAL A 19 2.94 6.00 30.80
C VAL A 19 1.43 5.75 30.74
N ALA A 20 0.66 6.16 31.75
CA ALA A 20 -0.79 6.05 31.74
C ALA A 20 -1.44 6.88 30.62
N ILE A 21 -0.99 8.13 30.44
CA ILE A 21 -1.51 9.00 29.38
C ILE A 21 -1.08 8.51 28.00
N ILE A 22 0.19 8.11 27.82
CA ILE A 22 0.66 7.53 26.56
C ILE A 22 -0.08 6.24 26.22
N GLY A 23 -0.36 5.39 27.22
CA GLY A 23 -1.15 4.18 27.05
C GLY A 23 -2.57 4.45 26.56
N LEU A 24 -3.24 5.47 27.13
CA LEU A 24 -4.56 5.90 26.68
C LEU A 24 -4.54 6.43 25.23
N LEU A 25 -3.57 7.28 24.90
CA LEU A 25 -3.41 7.81 23.55
C LEU A 25 -3.09 6.71 22.53
N ALA A 26 -2.23 5.75 22.91
CA ALA A 26 -1.89 4.61 22.06
C ALA A 26 -3.10 3.68 21.82
N ALA A 27 -3.94 3.46 22.84
CA ALA A 27 -5.13 2.62 22.73
C ALA A 27 -6.12 3.12 21.66
N ILE A 28 -6.28 4.44 21.52
CA ILE A 28 -7.13 5.03 20.46
C ILE A 28 -6.36 5.29 19.15
N GLY A 29 -5.07 5.62 19.25
CA GLY A 29 -4.24 6.01 18.11
C GLY A 29 -3.86 4.84 17.21
N ILE A 30 -3.46 3.71 17.80
CA ILE A 30 -3.03 2.51 17.07
C ILE A 30 -4.13 1.96 16.15
N PRO A 31 -5.39 1.71 16.60
CA PRO A 31 -6.41 1.18 15.72
C PRO A 31 -6.82 2.18 14.62
N SER A 32 -6.82 3.48 14.91
CA SER A 32 -7.08 4.53 13.92
C SER A 32 -6.00 4.56 12.83
N PHE A 33 -4.73 4.53 13.24
CA PHE A 33 -3.59 4.50 12.33
C PHE A 33 -3.59 3.26 11.44
N GLN A 34 -3.91 2.09 11.99
CA GLN A 34 -4.02 0.86 11.21
C GLN A 34 -5.11 0.94 10.13
N LYS A 35 -6.30 1.47 10.47
CA LYS A 35 -7.39 1.69 9.50
C LYS A 35 -7.00 2.68 8.42
N ALA A 36 -6.38 3.80 8.79
CA ALA A 36 -5.92 4.80 7.84
C ALA A 36 -4.89 4.22 6.86
N ARG A 37 -3.94 3.42 7.36
CA ARG A 37 -2.96 2.72 6.53
C ARG A 37 -3.61 1.73 5.57
N ALA A 38 -4.53 0.89 6.05
CA ALA A 38 -5.24 -0.07 5.21
C ALA A 38 -6.05 0.63 4.10
N ASN A 39 -6.73 1.73 4.43
CA ASN A 39 -7.47 2.52 3.46
C ASN A 39 -6.55 3.18 2.42
N SER A 40 -5.37 3.66 2.84
CA SER A 40 -4.36 4.20 1.92
C SER A 40 -3.89 3.14 0.93
N VAL A 41 -3.59 1.93 1.42
CA VAL A 41 -3.17 0.81 0.57
C VAL A 41 -4.26 0.47 -0.45
N LYS A 42 -5.52 0.33 -0.01
CA LYS A 42 -6.65 0.04 -0.90
C LYS A 42 -6.79 1.08 -2.02
N LYS A 43 -6.70 2.37 -1.68
CA LYS A 43 -6.78 3.46 -2.68
C LYS A 43 -5.64 3.41 -3.68
N SER A 44 -4.42 3.13 -3.22
CA SER A 44 -3.27 2.97 -4.11
C SER A 44 -3.42 1.76 -5.04
N MET A 45 -3.99 0.65 -4.56
CA MET A 45 -4.27 -0.52 -5.40
C MET A 45 -5.31 -0.20 -6.49
N GLU A 46 -6.38 0.53 -6.16
CA GLU A 46 -7.37 0.97 -7.15
C GLU A 46 -6.73 1.87 -8.21
N ASN A 47 -5.87 2.81 -7.79
CA ASN A 47 -5.13 3.66 -8.72
C ASN A 47 -4.19 2.84 -9.63
N ASN A 48 -3.50 1.85 -9.08
CA ASN A 48 -2.61 0.98 -9.84
C ASN A 48 -3.39 0.14 -10.86
N ALA A 49 -4.59 -0.34 -10.50
CA ALA A 49 -5.46 -1.03 -11.45
C ALA A 49 -5.83 -0.12 -12.64
N ARG A 50 -6.17 1.15 -12.39
CA ARG A 50 -6.45 2.12 -13.47
C ARG A 50 -5.23 2.35 -14.36
N ILE A 51 -4.03 2.45 -13.79
CA ILE A 51 -2.78 2.58 -14.55
C ILE A 51 -2.54 1.35 -15.43
N VAL A 52 -2.74 0.14 -14.90
CA VAL A 52 -2.53 -1.10 -15.65
C VAL A 52 -3.57 -1.28 -16.76
N ILE A 53 -4.82 -0.91 -16.52
CA ILE A 53 -5.88 -0.93 -17.55
C ILE A 53 -5.53 0.03 -18.68
N GLY A 54 -5.17 1.28 -18.37
CA GLY A 54 -4.77 2.25 -19.40
C GLY A 54 -3.53 1.80 -20.18
N ALA A 55 -2.55 1.19 -19.51
CA ALA A 55 -1.39 0.61 -20.17
C ALA A 55 -1.76 -0.55 -21.11
N ALA A 56 -2.69 -1.42 -20.70
CA ALA A 56 -3.18 -2.52 -21.52
C ALA A 56 -3.98 -2.04 -22.74
N GLU A 57 -4.82 -1.02 -22.56
CA GLU A 57 -5.55 -0.38 -23.66
C GLU A 57 -4.59 0.25 -24.67
N GLN A 58 -3.56 0.96 -24.19
CA GLN A 58 -2.56 1.58 -25.05
C GLN A 58 -1.76 0.54 -25.84
N TRP A 59 -1.29 -0.52 -25.16
CA TRP A 59 -0.60 -1.64 -25.81
C TRP A 59 -1.47 -2.34 -26.86
N ALA A 60 -2.75 -2.57 -26.54
CA ALA A 60 -3.68 -3.22 -27.44
C ALA A 60 -3.96 -2.37 -28.69
N MET A 61 -4.08 -1.04 -28.54
CA MET A 61 -4.25 -0.12 -29.67
C MET A 61 -3.01 -0.06 -30.56
N GLU A 62 -1.81 0.01 -29.98
CA GLU A 62 -0.56 0.09 -30.74
C GLU A 62 -0.24 -1.22 -31.48
N THR A 63 -0.49 -2.36 -30.84
CA THR A 63 -0.18 -3.69 -31.39
C THR A 63 -1.36 -4.29 -32.16
N ALA A 64 -2.42 -3.51 -32.42
CA ALA A 64 -3.65 -3.91 -33.10
C ALA A 64 -4.21 -5.27 -32.60
N GLN A 65 -4.20 -5.45 -31.28
CA GLN A 65 -4.57 -6.72 -30.66
C GLN A 65 -6.10 -6.91 -30.67
N PRO A 66 -6.58 -8.16 -30.86
CA PRO A 66 -8.00 -8.47 -30.74
C PRO A 66 -8.48 -8.33 -29.29
N THR A 67 -9.79 -8.15 -29.08
CA THR A 67 -10.43 -7.91 -27.77
C THR A 67 -10.15 -8.98 -26.70
N ASN A 68 -9.73 -10.18 -27.12
CA ASN A 68 -9.42 -11.33 -26.27
C ASN A 68 -7.92 -11.64 -26.20
N ALA A 69 -7.06 -10.72 -26.63
CA ALA A 69 -5.62 -10.89 -26.53
C ALA A 69 -5.18 -11.06 -25.07
N THR A 70 -4.28 -12.03 -24.86
CA THR A 70 -3.69 -12.25 -23.55
C THR A 70 -2.60 -11.21 -23.32
N VAL A 71 -2.73 -10.44 -22.25
CA VAL A 71 -1.77 -9.41 -21.85
C VAL A 71 -0.79 -10.01 -20.85
N SER A 72 0.51 -9.90 -21.12
CA SER A 72 1.59 -10.32 -20.21
C SER A 72 2.21 -9.14 -19.48
N ALA A 73 2.88 -9.41 -18.36
CA ALA A 73 3.56 -8.38 -17.58
C ALA A 73 4.63 -7.62 -18.37
N SER A 74 5.38 -8.30 -19.23
CA SER A 74 6.39 -7.71 -20.12
C SER A 74 5.80 -6.68 -21.07
N ASP A 75 4.58 -6.92 -21.53
CA ASP A 75 3.92 -6.15 -22.57
C ASP A 75 3.51 -4.77 -22.04
N LEU A 76 3.30 -4.65 -20.72
CA LEU A 76 2.83 -3.43 -20.08
C LEU A 76 3.92 -2.61 -19.40
N VAL A 77 5.11 -3.16 -19.19
CA VAL A 77 6.19 -2.47 -18.45
C VAL A 77 6.62 -1.18 -19.15
N GLU A 78 6.60 -1.15 -20.48
CA GLU A 78 6.95 0.05 -21.27
C GLU A 78 5.87 1.13 -21.23
N TYR A 79 4.61 0.74 -21.05
CA TYR A 79 3.45 1.64 -21.00
C TYR A 79 3.17 2.20 -19.60
N ILE A 80 3.87 1.69 -18.58
CA ILE A 80 3.75 2.18 -17.21
C ILE A 80 4.99 3.03 -16.90
N LYS A 81 4.79 4.32 -16.65
CA LYS A 81 5.89 5.24 -16.28
C LYS A 81 6.56 4.77 -14.98
N GLY A 82 7.81 4.32 -15.08
CA GLY A 82 8.57 3.74 -13.95
C GLY A 82 8.45 2.21 -13.84
N GLY A 83 7.85 1.55 -14.83
CA GLY A 83 7.69 0.11 -14.92
C GLY A 83 6.86 -0.49 -13.78
N SER A 84 7.00 -1.79 -13.57
CA SER A 84 6.33 -2.52 -12.48
C SER A 84 6.73 -2.06 -11.08
N ALA A 85 7.83 -1.31 -10.93
CA ALA A 85 8.20 -0.66 -9.67
C ALA A 85 7.25 0.49 -9.28
N ALA A 86 6.60 1.14 -10.25
CA ALA A 86 5.61 2.19 -10.02
C ALA A 86 4.29 1.64 -9.42
N LEU A 87 4.07 0.32 -9.48
CA LEU A 87 2.90 -0.35 -8.94
C LEU A 87 3.08 -0.81 -7.49
N LYS A 88 4.18 -0.41 -6.83
CA LYS A 88 4.42 -0.71 -5.42
C LYS A 88 3.51 0.11 -4.51
N VAL A 89 3.01 -0.52 -3.46
CA VAL A 89 2.21 0.14 -2.42
C VAL A 89 2.87 -0.16 -1.07
N GLY A 90 3.69 0.74 -0.53
CA GLY A 90 4.51 0.41 0.66
C GLY A 90 5.49 -0.74 0.40
N ASN A 91 5.56 -1.74 1.28
CA ASN A 91 6.37 -2.96 1.11
C ASN A 91 5.72 -4.01 0.19
N GLN A 92 4.56 -3.69 -0.39
CA GLN A 92 3.82 -4.56 -1.28
C GLN A 92 4.36 -4.44 -2.71
N THR A 93 4.65 -5.56 -3.36
CA THR A 93 5.03 -5.57 -4.78
C THR A 93 3.78 -5.90 -5.59
N GLY A 94 3.39 -4.98 -6.47
CA GLY A 94 2.33 -5.23 -7.45
C GLY A 94 2.85 -6.17 -8.53
N THR A 95 2.18 -7.31 -8.72
CA THR A 95 2.45 -8.20 -9.85
C THR A 95 1.46 -7.88 -10.95
N ILE A 96 1.96 -7.55 -12.15
CA ILE A 96 1.12 -7.40 -13.33
C ILE A 96 0.65 -8.80 -13.71
N PRO A 97 -0.65 -9.11 -13.65
CA PRO A 97 -1.13 -10.45 -13.89
C PRO A 97 -1.10 -10.80 -15.37
N SER A 98 -0.78 -12.06 -15.65
CA SER A 98 -1.16 -12.71 -16.90
C SER A 98 -2.66 -12.96 -16.84
N SER A 99 -3.40 -12.14 -17.58
CA SER A 99 -4.84 -12.22 -17.88
C SER A 99 -5.82 -12.47 -16.71
N THR A 100 -6.63 -11.44 -16.43
CA THR A 100 -7.89 -11.41 -15.65
C THR A 100 -7.85 -11.13 -14.14
N SER A 101 -6.70 -11.14 -13.46
CA SER A 101 -6.69 -10.88 -12.00
C SER A 101 -5.49 -10.09 -11.49
N LEU A 102 -5.64 -8.76 -11.32
CA LEU A 102 -4.60 -7.91 -10.69
C LEU A 102 -4.37 -8.35 -9.24
N SER A 103 -3.22 -8.95 -8.98
CA SER A 103 -2.86 -9.46 -7.65
C SER A 103 -1.79 -8.58 -7.03
N PHE A 104 -2.15 -7.89 -5.95
CA PHE A 104 -1.22 -7.11 -5.14
C PHE A 104 -0.95 -7.88 -3.84
N TYR A 105 0.31 -8.17 -3.55
CA TYR A 105 0.71 -8.95 -2.37
C TYR A 105 1.34 -8.05 -1.31
N ASP A 106 0.77 -8.05 -0.09
CA ASP A 106 1.43 -7.50 1.08
C ASP A 106 2.41 -8.49 1.68
N SER A 107 3.69 -8.15 1.66
CA SER A 107 4.77 -9.02 2.16
C SER A 107 4.72 -9.25 3.68
N GLY A 108 3.81 -8.59 4.41
CA GLY A 108 3.65 -8.73 5.86
C GLY A 108 2.24 -9.09 6.37
N VAL A 109 1.25 -9.34 5.49
CA VAL A 109 -0.13 -9.63 5.89
C VAL A 109 -0.62 -10.92 5.24
N THR A 110 -0.87 -11.95 6.05
CA THR A 110 -1.35 -13.29 5.61
C THR A 110 -2.80 -13.32 5.15
N ASN A 111 -3.52 -12.20 5.26
CA ASN A 111 -4.89 -12.03 4.75
C ASN A 111 -4.94 -10.82 3.83
N VAL A 112 -4.45 -10.99 2.60
CA VAL A 112 -4.72 -10.03 1.55
C VAL A 112 -6.19 -10.13 1.17
N ALA A 113 -6.90 -9.01 1.25
CA ALA A 113 -8.12 -8.83 0.47
C ALA A 113 -7.70 -8.94 -0.99
N SER A 114 -7.77 -10.16 -1.53
CA SER A 114 -7.68 -10.45 -2.95
C SER A 114 -8.89 -9.83 -3.62
N GLY A 115 -8.82 -8.51 -3.83
CA GLY A 115 -9.74 -7.79 -4.68
C GLY A 115 -9.47 -8.25 -6.10
N MET A 116 -10.10 -9.34 -6.52
CA MET A 116 -10.25 -9.63 -7.94
C MET A 116 -11.10 -8.52 -8.52
N TYR A 117 -10.46 -7.49 -9.07
CA TYR A 117 -11.13 -6.56 -9.97
C TYR A 117 -11.37 -7.31 -11.27
N THR A 118 -12.48 -8.06 -11.32
CA THR A 118 -12.98 -8.63 -12.56
C THR A 118 -13.45 -7.46 -13.42
N SER A 119 -12.65 -7.10 -14.42
CA SER A 119 -13.12 -6.24 -15.50
C SER A 119 -14.16 -7.03 -16.30
N TYR A 120 -15.42 -6.93 -15.88
CA TYR A 120 -16.55 -7.14 -16.78
C TYR A 120 -17.20 -5.78 -16.93
N GLY A 121 -16.90 -5.13 -18.05
CA GLY A 121 -17.62 -3.95 -18.48
C GLY A 121 -19.12 -4.24 -18.54
N ASN A 122 -19.89 -3.28 -18.06
CA ASN A 122 -21.00 -2.78 -18.85
C ASN A 122 -20.74 -1.30 -18.98
N TYR A 123 -19.99 -0.91 -20.01
CA TYR A 123 -20.15 0.22 -20.93
C TYR A 123 -18.96 0.22 -21.88
#